data_AF-A0A517U0V2-F1
#
_entry.id   AF-A0A517U0V2-F1
#
_cell.length_a   1.000
_cell.length_b   1.000
_cell.length_c   1.000
_cell.angle_alpha   90.00
_cell.angle_beta   90.00
_cell.angle_gamma   90.00
#
_symmetry.space_group_name_H-M   'P 1'
#
loop_
_entity.id
_entity.type
_entity.pdbx_description
1 polymer ?
#
loop_
_entity_poly.entity_id
_entity_poly.type
_entity_poly.pdbx_seq_one_letter_code
_entity_poly.pdbx_strand_id
1 'polypeptide(L)'
;MGVNLRSGREVGRVLERAVEQVRQRLSVHADGIRELDAQMNELIARRSETLIELAQHYLPDLKPETIQGSFVEVRSELLDLLSQKQQRQLELQDRTSAARREVEHQDAELDRVTDELNDKVAERERLEAVVAQRLHGTEEFTKLSQQALVAEQELNRNEVRVAEIQSEAKAKLPSYEQSRLFKYLYDSGYATGSYRAGALTRRLDRWVAKLIEFETARRGYEFLRTTPDLMKQEVSRRRDRFNELMQQVEAIEDRVTDEVGLTEVLRVGQRLGVERDRLVAAAAAAQNEVQQLQQQISQLEGQQNEFYERAIGRMKAFLEKLPESRLERHSQSTPQRDDDAIVSQVAQIGSQLDAAEGRGAELGRARAAWDERFNGLQELLQRFRQAEFDSQRSMFSLQLNPEDLVEQFVAGRLSAQQAWAALQQTQRFAPAWHEQQGPQFGGATAGDVSLVLLKVLAEVAGAALQHSANRGMERRAPMRQQSRQAMGRPRFPNRGFTNGRGF
;
A
#
# COMPACT_ATOMS: atom_id res chain seq x y z
N MET A 1 -64.09 58.42 4.40
CA MET A 1 -64.59 57.10 4.84
C MET A 1 -63.39 56.16 4.89
N GLY A 2 -63.16 55.44 5.99
CA GLY A 2 -62.09 54.44 6.04
C GLY A 2 -62.49 53.24 5.19
N VAL A 3 -61.70 52.92 4.16
CA VAL A 3 -61.93 51.72 3.35
C VAL A 3 -61.40 50.54 4.13
N ASN A 4 -62.28 49.76 4.74
CA ASN A 4 -61.90 48.52 5.40
C ASN A 4 -61.45 47.51 4.34
N LEU A 5 -60.14 47.33 4.23
CA LEU A 5 -59.47 46.44 3.29
C LEU A 5 -58.77 45.34 4.08
N ARG A 6 -58.90 44.08 3.66
CA ARG A 6 -58.03 43.01 4.18
C ARG A 6 -56.60 43.29 3.74
N SER A 7 -55.60 42.94 4.56
CA SER A 7 -54.22 42.99 4.07
C SER A 7 -53.98 41.84 3.10
N GLY A 8 -53.14 42.04 2.08
CA GLY A 8 -52.66 40.94 1.25
C GLY A 8 -51.93 39.86 2.07
N ARG A 9 -51.34 40.23 3.21
CA ARG A 9 -50.79 39.28 4.20
C ARG A 9 -51.84 38.40 4.87
N GLU A 10 -53.10 38.82 4.92
CA GLU A 10 -54.20 38.03 5.47
C GLU A 10 -54.66 36.97 4.46
N VAL A 11 -54.89 37.39 3.21
CA VAL A 11 -55.26 36.50 2.09
C VAL A 11 -54.13 35.50 1.79
N GLY A 12 -52.88 35.96 1.79
CA GLY A 12 -51.69 35.11 1.66
C GLY A 12 -51.63 34.01 2.73
N ARG A 13 -51.90 34.34 4.00
CA ARG A 13 -51.98 33.34 5.10
C ARG A 13 -53.10 32.32 4.94
N VAL A 14 -54.14 32.60 4.15
CA VAL A 14 -55.18 31.60 3.84
C VAL A 14 -54.67 30.61 2.81
N LEU A 15 -54.05 31.10 1.73
CA LEU A 15 -53.40 30.28 0.71
C LEU A 15 -52.23 29.46 1.29
N GLU A 16 -51.41 30.04 2.16
CA GLU A 16 -50.30 29.35 2.83
C GLU A 16 -50.78 28.23 3.76
N ARG A 17 -51.86 28.44 4.52
CA ARG A 17 -52.50 27.36 5.31
C ARG A 17 -53.04 26.25 4.42
N ALA A 18 -53.66 26.59 3.29
CA ALA A 18 -54.18 25.62 2.34
C ALA A 18 -53.07 24.76 1.71
N VAL A 19 -51.99 25.40 1.26
CA VAL A 19 -50.78 24.76 0.74
C VAL A 19 -50.23 23.75 1.74
N GLU A 20 -50.07 24.15 3.01
CA GLU A 20 -49.49 23.29 4.04
C GLU A 20 -50.44 22.13 4.45
N GLN A 21 -51.76 22.35 4.48
CA GLN A 21 -52.74 21.27 4.69
C GLN A 21 -52.73 20.23 3.55
N VAL A 22 -52.63 20.67 2.29
CA VAL A 22 -52.52 19.77 1.14
C VAL A 22 -51.18 19.04 1.14
N ARG A 23 -50.09 19.73 1.48
CA ARG A 23 -48.75 19.15 1.64
C ARG A 23 -48.72 18.05 2.71
N GLN A 24 -49.40 18.24 3.84
CA GLN A 24 -49.50 17.22 4.88
C GLN A 24 -50.23 15.96 4.40
N ARG A 25 -51.33 16.11 3.64
CA ARG A 25 -52.00 14.97 2.99
C ARG A 25 -51.11 14.30 1.95
N LEU A 26 -50.35 15.07 1.17
CA LEU A 26 -49.39 14.56 0.21
C LEU A 26 -48.27 13.75 0.88
N SER A 27 -47.77 14.19 2.05
CA SER A 27 -46.83 13.42 2.86
C SER A 27 -47.42 12.07 3.24
N VAL A 28 -48.61 12.04 3.84
CA VAL A 28 -49.27 10.77 4.26
C VAL A 28 -49.42 9.79 3.09
N HIS A 29 -49.76 10.27 1.88
CA HIS A 29 -49.82 9.41 0.69
C HIS A 29 -48.43 8.97 0.19
N ALA A 30 -47.40 9.83 0.27
CA ALA A 30 -46.03 9.44 -0.05
C ALA A 30 -45.43 8.46 0.98
N ASP A 31 -45.80 8.60 2.25
CA ASP A 31 -45.40 7.73 3.36
C ASP A 31 -46.02 6.34 3.21
N GLY A 32 -47.32 6.26 2.91
CA GLY A 32 -48.00 4.99 2.61
C GLY A 32 -47.49 4.29 1.33
N ILE A 33 -47.05 5.04 0.31
CA ILE A 33 -46.36 4.45 -0.85
C ILE A 33 -45.00 3.86 -0.44
N ARG A 34 -44.19 4.60 0.34
CA ARG A 34 -42.89 4.08 0.81
C ARG A 34 -43.03 2.85 1.72
N GLU A 35 -44.09 2.78 2.52
CA GLU A 35 -44.40 1.59 3.33
C GLU A 35 -44.80 0.40 2.44
N LEU A 36 -45.63 0.63 1.42
CA LEU A 36 -46.02 -0.40 0.46
C LEU A 36 -44.84 -0.89 -0.37
N ASP A 37 -43.97 0.01 -0.85
CA ASP A 37 -42.73 -0.34 -1.55
C ASP A 37 -41.85 -1.24 -0.67
N ALA A 38 -41.73 -0.93 0.63
CA ALA A 38 -40.99 -1.78 1.58
C ALA A 38 -41.64 -3.18 1.74
N GLN A 39 -42.97 -3.24 1.91
CA GLN A 39 -43.72 -4.51 1.97
C GLN A 39 -43.53 -5.34 0.69
N MET A 40 -43.59 -4.72 -0.50
CA MET A 40 -43.40 -5.42 -1.78
C MET A 40 -41.97 -5.95 -1.93
N ASN A 41 -40.95 -5.17 -1.56
CA ASN A 41 -39.56 -5.63 -1.59
C ASN A 41 -39.30 -6.80 -0.62
N GLU A 42 -39.90 -6.78 0.57
CA GLU A 42 -39.82 -7.90 1.54
C GLU A 42 -40.50 -9.17 0.99
N LEU A 43 -41.67 -9.04 0.36
CA LEU A 43 -42.37 -10.16 -0.27
C LEU A 43 -41.61 -10.73 -1.48
N ILE A 44 -41.02 -9.88 -2.32
CA ILE A 44 -40.17 -10.31 -3.44
C ILE A 44 -38.93 -11.06 -2.94
N ALA A 45 -38.28 -10.58 -1.88
CA ALA A 45 -37.14 -11.27 -1.26
C ALA A 45 -37.55 -12.66 -0.75
N ARG A 46 -38.63 -12.76 0.04
CA ARG A 46 -39.17 -14.03 0.54
C ARG A 46 -39.57 -15.00 -0.58
N ARG A 47 -40.21 -14.51 -1.66
CA ARG A 47 -40.55 -15.34 -2.83
C ARG A 47 -39.29 -15.87 -3.51
N SER A 48 -38.25 -15.05 -3.63
CA SER A 48 -36.95 -15.42 -4.16
C SER A 48 -36.24 -16.49 -3.31
N GLU A 49 -36.32 -16.40 -1.99
CA GLU A 49 -35.77 -17.39 -1.04
C GLU A 49 -36.54 -18.72 -1.11
N THR A 50 -37.87 -18.69 -1.03
CA THR A 50 -38.74 -19.88 -1.11
C THR A 50 -38.58 -20.61 -2.45
N LEU A 51 -38.33 -19.88 -3.55
CA LEU A 51 -38.03 -20.48 -4.86
C LEU A 51 -36.61 -21.05 -4.99
N ILE A 52 -35.65 -20.64 -4.14
CA ILE A 52 -34.35 -21.30 -4.00
C ILE A 52 -34.51 -22.60 -3.21
N GLU A 53 -35.29 -22.59 -2.13
CA GLU A 53 -35.61 -23.78 -1.34
C GLU A 53 -36.31 -24.85 -2.21
N LEU A 54 -37.31 -24.45 -2.99
CA LEU A 54 -37.99 -25.33 -3.96
C LEU A 54 -37.04 -25.86 -5.05
N ALA A 55 -36.12 -25.02 -5.54
CA ALA A 55 -35.11 -25.43 -6.51
C ALA A 55 -34.12 -26.46 -5.92
N GLN A 56 -33.74 -26.31 -4.65
CA GLN A 56 -32.88 -27.27 -3.93
C GLN A 56 -33.63 -28.57 -3.62
N HIS A 57 -34.94 -28.53 -3.36
CA HIS A 57 -35.76 -29.73 -3.19
C HIS A 57 -35.86 -30.55 -4.50
N TYR A 58 -36.08 -29.90 -5.64
CA TYR A 58 -36.16 -30.59 -6.95
C TYR A 58 -34.80 -30.91 -7.60
N LEU A 59 -33.69 -30.40 -7.05
CA LEU A 59 -32.33 -30.66 -7.51
C LEU A 59 -31.35 -30.70 -6.32
N PRO A 60 -31.45 -31.72 -5.43
CA PRO A 60 -30.58 -31.84 -4.25
C PRO A 60 -29.12 -32.15 -4.58
N ASP A 61 -28.84 -32.67 -5.78
CA ASP A 61 -27.49 -32.76 -6.34
C ASP A 61 -27.49 -32.67 -7.87
N LEU A 62 -26.32 -32.34 -8.44
CA LEU A 62 -26.12 -32.26 -9.89
C LEU A 62 -25.66 -33.62 -10.45
N LYS A 63 -26.56 -34.62 -10.43
CA LYS A 63 -26.35 -35.96 -11.01
C LYS A 63 -27.32 -36.26 -12.16
N PRO A 64 -26.96 -37.17 -13.09
CA PRO A 64 -27.85 -37.56 -14.20
C PRO A 64 -29.23 -38.04 -13.73
N GLU A 65 -29.30 -38.82 -12.65
CA GLU A 65 -30.53 -39.42 -12.15
C GLU A 65 -31.50 -38.33 -11.65
N THR A 66 -30.98 -37.41 -10.84
CA THR A 66 -31.70 -36.25 -10.30
C THR A 66 -32.20 -35.33 -11.42
N ILE A 67 -31.34 -35.02 -12.40
CA ILE A 67 -31.67 -34.19 -13.56
C ILE A 67 -32.73 -34.84 -14.47
N GLN A 68 -32.79 -36.18 -14.54
CA GLN A 68 -33.85 -36.91 -15.25
C GLN A 68 -35.18 -36.95 -14.47
N GLY A 69 -35.16 -36.73 -13.15
CA GLY A 69 -36.35 -36.46 -12.35
C GLY A 69 -36.88 -35.03 -12.52
N SER A 70 -35.98 -34.05 -12.66
CA SER A 70 -36.32 -32.63 -12.85
C SER A 70 -37.13 -32.33 -14.12
N PHE A 71 -37.80 -31.16 -14.16
CA PHE A 71 -38.59 -30.66 -15.30
C PHE A 71 -37.89 -30.82 -16.66
N VAL A 72 -38.63 -31.28 -17.66
CA VAL A 72 -38.11 -31.59 -19.01
C VAL A 72 -37.54 -30.33 -19.69
N GLU A 73 -38.16 -29.17 -19.48
CA GLU A 73 -37.77 -27.92 -20.12
C GLU A 73 -36.39 -27.39 -19.68
N VAL A 74 -36.00 -27.57 -18.42
CA VAL A 74 -34.69 -27.13 -17.89
C VAL A 74 -33.61 -28.23 -17.99
N ARG A 75 -34.02 -29.47 -18.27
CA ARG A 75 -33.16 -30.67 -18.30
C ARG A 75 -31.95 -30.53 -19.23
N SER A 76 -32.11 -29.91 -20.39
CA SER A 76 -31.01 -29.68 -21.34
C SER A 76 -29.95 -28.73 -20.78
N GLU A 77 -30.36 -27.63 -20.14
CA GLU A 77 -29.44 -26.68 -19.50
C GLU A 77 -28.71 -27.32 -18.30
N LEU A 78 -29.40 -28.18 -17.53
CA LEU A 78 -28.78 -28.91 -16.41
C LEU A 78 -27.76 -29.96 -16.89
N LEU A 79 -28.05 -30.68 -17.98
CA LEU A 79 -27.11 -31.64 -18.59
C LEU A 79 -25.90 -30.95 -19.22
N ASP A 80 -26.06 -29.77 -19.80
CA ASP A 80 -24.96 -28.92 -20.27
C ASP A 80 -24.06 -28.46 -19.10
N LEU A 81 -24.65 -27.94 -18.01
CA LEU A 81 -23.90 -27.58 -16.79
C LEU A 81 -23.14 -28.77 -16.18
N LEU A 82 -23.74 -29.96 -16.15
CA LEU A 82 -23.05 -31.18 -15.71
C LEU A 82 -21.91 -31.58 -16.67
N SER A 83 -22.11 -31.45 -17.98
CA SER A 83 -21.07 -31.72 -18.99
C SER A 83 -19.89 -30.75 -18.85
N GLN A 84 -20.15 -29.46 -18.64
CA GLN A 84 -19.13 -28.45 -18.36
C GLN A 84 -18.38 -28.75 -17.06
N LYS A 85 -19.08 -29.18 -16.00
CA LYS A 85 -18.47 -29.61 -14.74
C LYS A 85 -17.49 -30.78 -14.97
N GLN A 86 -17.91 -31.81 -15.72
CA GLN A 86 -17.08 -32.98 -16.01
C GLN A 86 -15.85 -32.61 -16.84
N GLN A 87 -16.01 -31.77 -17.87
CA GLN A 87 -14.88 -31.25 -18.66
C GLN A 87 -13.89 -30.47 -17.80
N ARG A 88 -14.39 -29.61 -16.89
CA ARG A 88 -13.55 -28.84 -15.96
C ARG A 88 -12.81 -29.74 -14.96
N GLN A 89 -13.45 -30.81 -14.48
CA GLN A 89 -12.80 -31.77 -13.58
C GLN A 89 -11.65 -32.51 -14.27
N LEU A 90 -11.83 -32.93 -15.53
CA LEU A 90 -10.78 -33.55 -16.34
C LEU A 90 -9.62 -32.58 -16.62
N GLU A 91 -9.90 -31.34 -17.02
CA GLU A 91 -8.86 -30.30 -17.23
C GLU A 91 -8.01 -30.09 -15.98
N LEU A 92 -8.64 -30.00 -14.80
CA LEU A 92 -7.93 -29.83 -13.53
C LEU A 92 -7.12 -31.07 -13.14
N GLN A 93 -7.60 -32.29 -13.43
CA GLN A 93 -6.87 -33.53 -13.19
C GLN A 93 -5.65 -33.68 -14.11
N ASP A 94 -5.79 -33.36 -15.39
CA ASP A 94 -4.67 -33.36 -16.36
C ASP A 94 -3.62 -32.30 -15.98
N ARG A 95 -4.05 -31.09 -15.62
CA ARG A 95 -3.15 -30.03 -15.13
C ARG A 95 -2.45 -30.41 -13.83
N THR A 96 -3.16 -31.01 -12.87
CA THR A 96 -2.55 -31.50 -11.62
C THR A 96 -1.50 -32.57 -11.91
N SER A 97 -1.77 -33.45 -12.87
CA SER A 97 -0.85 -34.50 -13.30
C SER A 97 0.38 -33.95 -14.03
N ALA A 98 0.23 -32.87 -14.80
CA ALA A 98 1.33 -32.15 -15.42
C ALA A 98 2.20 -31.41 -14.39
N ALA A 99 1.57 -30.64 -13.49
CA ALA A 99 2.28 -29.90 -12.45
C ALA A 99 3.01 -30.81 -11.44
N ARG A 100 2.48 -32.01 -11.16
CA ARG A 100 3.21 -33.03 -10.36
C ARG A 100 4.48 -33.53 -11.05
N ARG A 101 4.43 -33.82 -12.36
CA ARG A 101 5.63 -34.20 -13.14
C ARG A 101 6.65 -33.05 -13.20
N GLU A 102 6.19 -31.81 -13.21
CA GLU A 102 7.09 -30.64 -13.12
C GLU A 102 7.77 -30.57 -11.75
N VAL A 103 7.05 -30.79 -10.64
CA VAL A 103 7.67 -30.91 -9.29
C VAL A 103 8.71 -32.04 -9.28
N GLU A 104 8.36 -33.24 -9.75
CA GLU A 104 9.27 -34.39 -9.83
C GLU A 104 10.53 -34.10 -10.66
N HIS A 105 10.41 -33.30 -11.74
CA HIS A 105 11.54 -32.88 -12.56
C HIS A 105 12.41 -31.82 -11.87
N GLN A 106 11.80 -30.78 -11.30
CA GLN A 106 12.51 -29.68 -10.63
C GLN A 106 13.23 -30.17 -9.37
N ASP A 107 12.62 -31.06 -8.59
CA ASP A 107 13.26 -31.67 -7.40
C ASP A 107 14.46 -32.56 -7.82
N ALA A 108 14.35 -33.34 -8.92
CA ALA A 108 15.44 -34.18 -9.41
C ALA A 108 16.65 -33.38 -9.94
N GLU A 109 16.43 -32.27 -10.66
CA GLU A 109 17.52 -31.37 -11.06
C GLU A 109 18.07 -30.57 -9.86
N LEU A 110 17.23 -30.25 -8.85
CA LEU A 110 17.66 -29.60 -7.61
C LEU A 110 18.59 -30.48 -6.76
N ASP A 111 18.27 -31.77 -6.61
CA ASP A 111 19.14 -32.74 -5.94
C ASP A 111 20.48 -32.83 -6.68
N ARG A 112 20.44 -33.03 -8.01
CA ARG A 112 21.65 -33.08 -8.84
C ARG A 112 22.52 -31.83 -8.73
N VAL A 113 21.94 -30.63 -8.85
CA VAL A 113 22.68 -29.36 -8.75
C VAL A 113 23.17 -29.14 -7.32
N THR A 114 22.49 -29.67 -6.30
CA THR A 114 22.97 -29.65 -4.91
C THR A 114 24.18 -30.57 -4.73
N ASP A 115 24.21 -31.75 -5.34
CA ASP A 115 25.38 -32.65 -5.32
C ASP A 115 26.57 -32.09 -6.12
N GLU A 116 26.35 -31.56 -7.33
CA GLU A 116 27.39 -30.84 -8.08
C GLU A 116 27.95 -29.64 -7.28
N LEU A 117 27.12 -28.98 -6.46
CA LEU A 117 27.54 -27.91 -5.55
C LEU A 117 28.30 -28.42 -4.32
N ASN A 118 27.87 -29.54 -3.72
CA ASN A 118 28.55 -30.21 -2.60
C ASN A 118 29.99 -30.55 -2.96
N ASP A 119 30.21 -31.14 -4.14
CA ASP A 119 31.54 -31.44 -4.66
C ASP A 119 32.39 -30.18 -4.83
N LYS A 120 31.80 -29.06 -5.31
CA LYS A 120 32.52 -27.78 -5.46
C LYS A 120 32.81 -27.10 -4.12
N VAL A 121 32.01 -27.32 -3.07
CA VAL A 121 32.32 -26.88 -1.70
C VAL A 121 33.49 -27.70 -1.13
N ALA A 122 33.46 -29.03 -1.28
CA ALA A 122 34.56 -29.89 -0.83
C ALA A 122 35.87 -29.65 -1.61
N GLU A 123 35.77 -29.33 -2.91
CA GLU A 123 36.92 -28.92 -3.73
C GLU A 123 37.45 -27.55 -3.29
N ARG A 124 36.58 -26.56 -3.07
CA ARG A 124 36.94 -25.22 -2.55
C ARG A 124 37.80 -25.34 -1.29
N GLU A 125 37.34 -26.10 -0.30
CA GLU A 125 38.03 -26.21 1.01
C GLU A 125 39.39 -26.91 0.90
N ARG A 126 39.51 -27.93 0.04
CA ARG A 126 40.80 -28.57 -0.28
C ARG A 126 41.76 -27.58 -0.94
N LEU A 127 41.28 -26.81 -1.91
CA LEU A 127 42.10 -25.83 -2.64
C LEU A 127 42.46 -24.61 -1.77
N GLU A 128 41.57 -24.15 -0.88
CA GLU A 128 41.86 -23.10 0.11
C GLU A 128 42.99 -23.53 1.07
N ALA A 129 43.00 -24.79 1.51
CA ALA A 129 44.10 -25.34 2.31
C ALA A 129 45.43 -25.38 1.52
N VAL A 130 45.40 -25.74 0.23
CA VAL A 130 46.59 -25.73 -0.64
C VAL A 130 47.09 -24.31 -0.92
N VAL A 131 46.19 -23.34 -1.13
CA VAL A 131 46.54 -21.91 -1.26
C VAL A 131 47.20 -21.40 0.01
N ALA A 132 46.64 -21.70 1.19
CA ALA A 132 47.23 -21.31 2.47
C ALA A 132 48.65 -21.89 2.66
N GLN A 133 48.86 -23.16 2.32
CA GLN A 133 50.18 -23.80 2.36
C GLN A 133 51.17 -23.15 1.37
N ARG A 134 50.77 -22.90 0.13
CA ARG A 134 51.64 -22.23 -0.88
C ARG A 134 52.00 -20.81 -0.46
N LEU A 135 51.05 -20.03 0.06
CA LEU A 135 51.31 -18.67 0.55
C LEU A 135 52.27 -18.67 1.76
N HIS A 136 52.11 -19.61 2.70
CA HIS A 136 53.04 -19.77 3.82
C HIS A 136 54.46 -20.16 3.36
N GLY A 137 54.57 -21.03 2.34
CA GLY A 137 55.83 -21.41 1.72
C GLY A 137 56.49 -20.34 0.83
N THR A 138 55.82 -19.21 0.57
CA THR A 138 56.32 -18.14 -0.31
C THR A 138 57.01 -17.04 0.50
N GLU A 139 58.34 -17.00 0.50
CA GLU A 139 59.14 -16.01 1.26
C GLU A 139 58.79 -14.55 0.91
N GLU A 140 58.50 -14.28 -0.37
CA GLU A 140 58.03 -12.97 -0.85
C GLU A 140 56.74 -12.54 -0.15
N PHE A 141 55.77 -13.45 -0.03
CA PHE A 141 54.46 -13.20 0.58
C PHE A 141 54.57 -12.95 2.08
N THR A 142 55.32 -13.78 2.81
CA THR A 142 55.46 -13.64 4.28
C THR A 142 56.17 -12.35 4.64
N LYS A 143 57.23 -12.00 3.90
CA LYS A 143 57.98 -10.74 4.05
C LYS A 143 57.13 -9.50 3.76
N LEU A 144 56.38 -9.48 2.66
CA LEU A 144 55.49 -8.36 2.33
C LEU A 144 54.32 -8.24 3.32
N SER A 145 53.76 -9.37 3.76
CA SER A 145 52.70 -9.40 4.78
C SER A 145 53.17 -8.82 6.12
N GLN A 146 54.37 -9.19 6.58
CA GLN A 146 54.97 -8.61 7.79
C GLN A 146 55.21 -7.09 7.65
N GLN A 147 55.69 -6.63 6.49
CA GLN A 147 55.85 -5.19 6.21
C GLN A 147 54.51 -4.45 6.22
N ALA A 148 53.45 -5.02 5.63
CA ALA A 148 52.10 -4.45 5.63
C ALA A 148 51.51 -4.36 7.06
N LEU A 149 51.71 -5.40 7.89
CA LEU A 149 51.23 -5.43 9.28
C LEU A 149 51.95 -4.41 10.17
N VAL A 150 53.26 -4.24 10.02
CA VAL A 150 54.02 -3.17 10.69
C VAL A 150 53.57 -1.79 10.22
N ALA A 151 53.31 -1.63 8.91
CA ALA A 151 52.78 -0.39 8.35
C ALA A 151 51.37 -0.05 8.87
N GLU A 152 50.48 -1.03 9.08
CA GLU A 152 49.19 -0.79 9.77
C GLU A 152 49.41 -0.32 11.21
N GLN A 153 50.28 -1.02 11.96
CA GLN A 153 50.51 -0.70 13.37
C GLN A 153 51.08 0.71 13.53
N GLU A 154 51.99 1.13 12.65
CA GLU A 154 52.49 2.51 12.60
C GLU A 154 51.41 3.50 12.13
N LEU A 155 50.64 3.19 11.09
CA LEU A 155 49.56 4.05 10.60
C LEU A 155 48.53 4.32 11.70
N ASN A 156 48.05 3.28 12.37
CA ASN A 156 47.06 3.38 13.45
C ASN A 156 47.62 4.18 14.65
N ARG A 157 48.90 3.97 15.03
CA ARG A 157 49.56 4.80 16.07
C ARG A 157 49.64 6.27 15.68
N ASN A 158 49.86 6.59 14.41
CA ASN A 158 49.90 7.97 13.94
C ASN A 158 48.50 8.59 13.80
N GLU A 159 47.49 7.84 13.36
CA GLU A 159 46.10 8.31 13.32
C GLU A 159 45.56 8.64 14.72
N VAL A 160 45.85 7.81 15.73
CA VAL A 160 45.51 8.11 17.14
C VAL A 160 46.18 9.40 17.61
N ARG A 161 47.49 9.55 17.41
CA ARG A 161 48.22 10.79 17.75
C ARG A 161 47.68 12.03 17.02
N VAL A 162 47.27 11.88 15.76
CA VAL A 162 46.64 12.95 14.98
C VAL A 162 45.29 13.34 15.57
N ALA A 163 44.47 12.39 16.01
CA ALA A 163 43.20 12.67 16.69
C ALA A 163 43.41 13.33 18.05
N GLU A 164 44.39 12.88 18.84
CA GLU A 164 44.79 13.49 20.11
C GLU A 164 45.22 14.95 19.92
N ILE A 165 46.14 15.21 18.99
CA ILE A 165 46.66 16.57 18.70
C ILE A 165 45.58 17.48 18.09
N GLN A 166 44.66 16.95 17.28
CA GLN A 166 43.50 17.72 16.79
C GLN A 166 42.50 18.07 17.90
N SER A 167 42.27 17.15 18.84
CA SER A 167 41.45 17.38 20.04
C SER A 167 42.08 18.47 20.91
N GLU A 168 43.39 18.36 21.18
CA GLU A 168 44.16 19.35 21.94
C GLU A 168 44.17 20.72 21.26
N ALA A 169 44.38 20.78 19.94
CA ALA A 169 44.33 22.02 19.17
C ALA A 169 42.94 22.66 19.24
N LYS A 170 41.85 21.88 19.02
CA LYS A 170 40.48 22.37 19.12
C LYS A 170 40.13 22.90 20.51
N ALA A 171 40.69 22.32 21.57
CA ALA A 171 40.49 22.76 22.94
C ALA A 171 41.33 24.01 23.31
N LYS A 172 42.59 24.10 22.85
CA LYS A 172 43.55 25.13 23.31
C LYS A 172 43.67 26.34 22.38
N LEU A 173 43.51 26.20 21.06
CA LEU A 173 43.63 27.31 20.11
C LEU A 173 42.70 28.50 20.44
N PRO A 174 41.41 28.32 20.81
CA PRO A 174 40.53 29.44 21.15
C PRO A 174 41.06 30.30 22.30
N SER A 175 41.73 29.71 23.29
CA SER A 175 42.31 30.44 24.42
C SER A 175 43.50 31.31 24.02
N TYR A 176 44.30 30.88 23.02
CA TYR A 176 45.35 31.71 22.43
C TYR A 176 44.74 32.84 21.57
N GLU A 177 43.75 32.53 20.74
CA GLU A 177 43.13 33.49 19.81
C GLU A 177 42.32 34.59 20.51
N GLN A 178 41.68 34.27 21.64
CA GLN A 178 40.96 35.24 22.48
C GLN A 178 41.91 36.13 23.31
N SER A 179 43.15 35.71 23.53
CA SER A 179 44.13 36.46 24.33
C SER A 179 44.66 37.67 23.55
N ARG A 180 44.07 38.84 23.81
CA ARG A 180 44.43 40.12 23.15
C ARG A 180 45.93 40.45 23.21
N LEU A 181 46.58 40.17 24.35
CA LEU A 181 48.02 40.43 24.54
C LEU A 181 48.89 39.48 23.70
N PHE A 182 48.52 38.20 23.67
CA PHE A 182 49.21 37.20 22.84
C PHE A 182 49.05 37.54 21.36
N LYS A 183 47.81 37.77 20.92
CA LYS A 183 47.48 38.08 19.53
C LYS A 183 48.14 39.38 19.07
N TYR A 184 48.15 40.44 19.87
CA TYR A 184 48.85 41.69 19.54
C TYR A 184 50.34 41.47 19.24
N LEU A 185 51.06 40.75 20.11
CA LEU A 185 52.48 40.46 19.92
C LEU A 185 52.72 39.50 18.74
N TYR A 186 51.83 38.54 18.52
CA TYR A 186 51.88 37.60 17.41
C TYR A 186 51.66 38.29 16.04
N ASP A 187 50.57 39.05 15.91
CA ASP A 187 50.21 39.78 14.68
C ASP A 187 51.25 40.89 14.36
N SER A 188 51.86 41.49 15.40
CA SER A 188 52.99 42.43 15.24
C SER A 188 54.31 41.75 14.83
N GLY A 189 54.36 40.42 14.76
CA GLY A 189 55.55 39.65 14.43
C GLY A 189 56.63 39.67 15.51
N TYR A 190 56.30 39.93 16.78
CA TYR A 190 57.27 40.03 17.87
C TYR A 190 58.15 38.77 17.97
N ALA A 191 59.44 38.97 18.28
CA ALA A 191 60.47 37.93 18.20
C ALA A 191 60.57 37.29 16.79
N THR A 192 60.62 38.11 15.74
CA THR A 192 61.03 37.74 14.37
C THR A 192 61.81 38.87 13.69
N GLY A 193 62.41 38.59 12.53
CA GLY A 193 63.03 39.60 11.67
C GLY A 193 62.06 40.62 11.03
N SER A 194 60.73 40.41 11.07
CA SER A 194 59.75 41.37 10.54
C SER A 194 59.27 42.40 11.57
N TYR A 195 59.67 42.28 12.84
CA TYR A 195 59.23 43.15 13.94
C TYR A 195 59.82 44.58 13.86
N ARG A 196 58.97 45.54 13.43
CA ARG A 196 59.36 46.93 13.09
C ARG A 196 58.85 48.01 14.07
N ALA A 197 58.66 47.66 15.35
CA ALA A 197 58.27 48.63 16.38
C ALA A 197 59.42 49.57 16.82
N GLY A 198 59.08 50.76 17.34
CA GLY A 198 60.02 51.77 17.83
C GLY A 198 60.59 51.49 19.24
N ALA A 199 61.66 52.19 19.62
CA ALA A 199 62.47 51.86 20.81
C ALA A 199 61.69 51.87 22.15
N LEU A 200 60.67 52.72 22.31
CA LEU A 200 59.82 52.74 23.50
C LEU A 200 58.86 51.53 23.52
N THR A 201 58.15 51.29 22.41
CA THR A 201 57.27 50.14 22.21
C THR A 201 58.01 48.83 22.45
N ARG A 202 59.24 48.68 21.93
CA ARG A 202 60.13 47.53 22.16
C ARG A 202 60.42 47.22 23.64
N ARG A 203 60.35 48.21 24.54
CA ARG A 203 60.51 47.99 25.99
C ARG A 203 59.21 47.50 26.64
N LEU A 204 58.07 48.05 26.23
CA LEU A 204 56.74 47.65 26.71
C LEU A 204 56.39 46.24 26.21
N ASP A 205 56.56 45.97 24.92
CA ASP A 205 56.31 44.67 24.30
C ASP A 205 57.19 43.58 24.93
N ARG A 206 58.44 43.90 25.30
CA ARG A 206 59.32 42.97 26.03
C ARG A 206 58.82 42.66 27.44
N TRP A 207 58.23 43.64 28.13
CA TRP A 207 57.62 43.43 29.44
C TRP A 207 56.35 42.56 29.34
N VAL A 208 55.46 42.86 28.39
CA VAL A 208 54.27 42.03 28.09
C VAL A 208 54.66 40.62 27.66
N ALA A 209 55.66 40.47 26.79
CA ALA A 209 56.16 39.18 26.33
C ALA A 209 56.71 38.31 27.47
N LYS A 210 57.36 38.91 28.47
CA LYS A 210 57.79 38.21 29.69
C LYS A 210 56.60 37.86 30.60
N LEU A 211 55.59 38.73 30.69
CA LEU A 211 54.39 38.51 31.51
C LEU A 211 53.52 37.34 31.04
N ILE A 212 53.46 37.09 29.73
CA ILE A 212 52.62 36.03 29.13
C ILE A 212 53.42 34.82 28.61
N GLU A 213 54.71 34.71 28.96
CA GLU A 213 55.66 33.72 28.43
C GLU A 213 55.59 33.55 26.90
N PHE A 214 55.57 34.67 26.18
CA PHE A 214 55.21 34.71 24.75
C PHE A 214 56.02 33.76 23.87
N GLU A 215 57.29 33.52 24.16
CA GLU A 215 58.13 32.58 23.39
C GLU A 215 57.71 31.11 23.58
N THR A 216 57.16 30.74 24.73
CA THR A 216 56.58 29.41 25.00
C THR A 216 55.17 29.33 24.42
N ALA A 217 54.33 30.33 24.69
CA ALA A 217 52.97 30.42 24.15
C ALA A 217 52.95 30.37 22.61
N ARG A 218 53.87 31.08 21.94
CA ARG A 218 53.95 31.12 20.48
C ARG A 218 54.42 29.80 19.88
N ARG A 219 55.35 29.09 20.51
CA ARG A 219 55.75 27.74 20.09
C ARG A 219 54.60 26.75 20.22
N GLY A 220 53.85 26.80 21.32
CA GLY A 220 52.64 25.98 21.51
C GLY A 220 51.55 26.29 20.48
N TYR A 221 51.27 27.57 20.23
CA TYR A 221 50.29 28.00 19.22
C TYR A 221 50.67 27.55 17.80
N GLU A 222 51.92 27.76 17.36
CA GLU A 222 52.37 27.34 16.02
C GLU A 222 52.37 25.82 15.85
N PHE A 223 52.72 25.07 16.89
CA PHE A 223 52.60 23.61 16.92
C PHE A 223 51.14 23.19 16.73
N LEU A 224 50.22 23.65 17.59
CA LEU A 224 48.80 23.31 17.52
C LEU A 224 48.13 23.78 16.21
N ARG A 225 48.66 24.82 15.55
CA ARG A 225 48.16 25.36 14.28
C ARG A 225 48.68 24.62 13.05
N THR A 226 49.94 24.16 13.04
CA THR A 226 50.60 23.62 11.83
C THR A 226 50.88 22.12 11.86
N THR A 227 51.18 21.57 13.05
CA THR A 227 51.46 20.14 13.21
C THR A 227 50.29 19.22 12.86
N PRO A 228 49.00 19.55 13.13
CA PRO A 228 47.89 18.67 12.74
C PRO A 228 47.83 18.38 11.23
N ASP A 229 48.07 19.38 10.38
CA ASP A 229 47.97 19.24 8.93
C ASP A 229 49.21 18.60 8.30
N LEU A 230 50.40 18.87 8.85
CA LEU A 230 51.62 18.14 8.48
C LEU A 230 51.49 16.65 8.83
N MET A 231 50.95 16.33 10.00
CA MET A 231 50.73 14.93 10.40
C MET A 231 49.58 14.26 9.63
N LYS A 232 48.54 14.98 9.20
CA LYS A 232 47.54 14.45 8.23
C LYS A 232 48.20 14.03 6.91
N GLN A 233 49.10 14.85 6.37
CA GLN A 233 49.82 14.53 5.12
C GLN A 233 50.71 13.28 5.29
N GLU A 234 51.42 13.18 6.41
CA GLU A 234 52.24 12.00 6.73
C GLU A 234 51.40 10.74 6.98
N VAL A 235 50.23 10.87 7.62
CA VAL A 235 49.23 9.78 7.73
C VAL A 235 48.72 9.35 6.36
N SER A 236 48.46 10.28 5.43
CA SER A 236 48.10 9.92 4.04
C SER A 236 49.20 9.09 3.39
N ARG A 237 50.44 9.59 3.37
CA ARG A 237 51.60 8.86 2.79
C ARG A 237 51.77 7.46 3.38
N ARG A 238 51.57 7.29 4.69
CA ARG A 238 51.61 6.00 5.38
C ARG A 238 50.44 5.08 5.00
N ARG A 239 49.25 5.64 4.78
CA ARG A 239 48.06 4.92 4.28
C ARG A 239 48.24 4.50 2.83
N ASP A 240 48.83 5.35 2.01
CA ASP A 240 49.16 5.07 0.61
C ASP A 240 50.23 3.96 0.54
N ARG A 241 51.29 4.04 1.36
CA ARG A 241 52.29 2.98 1.48
C ARG A 241 51.74 1.65 2.01
N PHE A 242 50.81 1.69 2.97
CA PHE A 242 50.08 0.50 3.42
C PHE A 242 49.25 -0.10 2.29
N ASN A 243 48.54 0.73 1.51
CA ASN A 243 47.77 0.31 0.35
C ASN A 243 48.64 -0.33 -0.75
N GLU A 244 49.83 0.21 -1.02
CA GLU A 244 50.81 -0.38 -1.96
C GLU A 244 51.26 -1.78 -1.52
N LEU A 245 51.61 -1.94 -0.24
CA LEU A 245 52.07 -3.22 0.32
C LEU A 245 50.93 -4.24 0.31
N MET A 246 49.72 -3.84 0.74
CA MET A 246 48.53 -4.69 0.65
C MET A 246 48.20 -5.07 -0.80
N GLN A 247 48.39 -4.18 -1.78
CA GLN A 247 48.17 -4.50 -3.20
C GLN A 247 49.17 -5.55 -3.72
N GLN A 248 50.41 -5.56 -3.23
CA GLN A 248 51.41 -6.58 -3.59
C GLN A 248 51.09 -7.93 -2.94
N VAL A 249 50.68 -7.93 -1.66
CA VAL A 249 50.17 -9.12 -0.96
C VAL A 249 48.93 -9.69 -1.68
N GLU A 250 47.99 -8.82 -2.07
CA GLU A 250 46.79 -9.16 -2.86
C GLU A 250 47.12 -9.75 -4.23
N ALA A 251 48.13 -9.22 -4.93
CA ALA A 251 48.56 -9.76 -6.23
C ALA A 251 49.18 -11.17 -6.11
N ILE A 252 49.90 -11.46 -5.01
CA ILE A 252 50.46 -12.80 -4.76
C ILE A 252 49.35 -13.77 -4.32
N GLU A 253 48.41 -13.33 -3.47
CA GLU A 253 47.20 -14.09 -3.13
C GLU A 253 46.42 -14.46 -4.41
N ASP A 254 46.12 -13.49 -5.28
CA ASP A 254 45.36 -13.71 -6.50
C ASP A 254 46.13 -14.62 -7.49
N ARG A 255 47.44 -14.46 -7.66
CA ARG A 255 48.30 -15.37 -8.45
C ARG A 255 48.22 -16.81 -7.97
N VAL A 256 48.46 -17.05 -6.67
CA VAL A 256 48.47 -18.40 -6.09
C VAL A 256 47.06 -19.03 -6.11
N THR A 257 46.02 -18.22 -5.94
CA THR A 257 44.61 -18.65 -6.08
C THR A 257 44.30 -19.13 -7.51
N ASP A 258 44.82 -18.43 -8.53
CA ASP A 258 44.64 -18.79 -9.93
C ASP A 258 45.49 -20.03 -10.31
N GLU A 259 46.75 -20.11 -9.87
CA GLU A 259 47.65 -21.27 -10.08
C GLU A 259 47.20 -22.56 -9.38
N VAL A 260 46.33 -22.46 -8.38
CA VAL A 260 45.71 -23.61 -7.68
C VAL A 260 44.34 -23.94 -8.28
N GLY A 261 43.79 -23.09 -9.16
CA GLY A 261 42.48 -23.28 -9.81
C GLY A 261 41.27 -22.86 -8.97
N LEU A 262 41.48 -22.37 -7.74
CA LEU A 262 40.42 -21.99 -6.80
C LEU A 262 39.47 -20.93 -7.38
N THR A 263 39.97 -20.00 -8.19
CA THR A 263 39.15 -18.97 -8.88
C THR A 263 38.09 -19.57 -9.82
N GLU A 264 38.35 -20.71 -10.48
CA GLU A 264 37.34 -21.38 -11.31
C GLU A 264 36.34 -22.15 -10.46
N VAL A 265 36.79 -22.82 -9.39
CA VAL A 265 35.89 -23.51 -8.45
C VAL A 265 34.91 -22.52 -7.80
N LEU A 266 35.38 -21.34 -7.39
CA LEU A 266 34.52 -20.25 -6.89
C LEU A 266 33.53 -19.75 -7.96
N ARG A 267 33.95 -19.66 -9.23
CA ARG A 267 33.11 -19.23 -10.36
C ARG A 267 32.03 -20.25 -10.72
N VAL A 268 32.36 -21.55 -10.72
CA VAL A 268 31.42 -22.65 -10.95
C VAL A 268 30.45 -22.77 -9.78
N GLY A 269 30.94 -22.74 -8.53
CA GLY A 269 30.11 -22.76 -7.33
C GLY A 269 29.09 -21.61 -7.29
N GLN A 270 29.48 -20.39 -7.68
CA GLN A 270 28.55 -19.26 -7.78
C GLN A 270 27.47 -19.44 -8.85
N ARG A 271 27.78 -20.08 -9.98
CA ARG A 271 26.77 -20.40 -11.02
C ARG A 271 25.80 -21.48 -10.53
N LEU A 272 26.33 -22.57 -9.96
CA LEU A 272 25.54 -23.66 -9.38
C LEU A 272 24.65 -23.15 -8.23
N GLY A 273 25.16 -22.28 -7.36
CA GLY A 273 24.38 -21.69 -6.28
C GLY A 273 23.21 -20.80 -6.75
N VAL A 274 23.42 -20.02 -7.82
CA VAL A 274 22.35 -19.22 -8.45
C VAL A 274 21.30 -20.11 -9.12
N GLU A 275 21.72 -21.14 -9.87
CA GLU A 275 20.77 -22.06 -10.51
C GLU A 275 20.04 -22.92 -9.46
N ARG A 276 20.71 -23.32 -8.38
CA ARG A 276 20.09 -24.00 -7.24
C ARG A 276 19.00 -23.15 -6.58
N ASP A 277 19.30 -21.89 -6.27
CA ASP A 277 18.31 -20.98 -5.65
C ASP A 277 17.14 -20.68 -6.61
N ARG A 278 17.37 -20.73 -7.94
CA ARG A 278 16.32 -20.69 -8.96
C ARG A 278 15.47 -21.98 -9.00
N LEU A 279 16.09 -23.15 -8.95
CA LEU A 279 15.40 -24.45 -8.92
C LEU A 279 14.54 -24.60 -7.64
N VAL A 280 15.05 -24.17 -6.47
CA VAL A 280 14.26 -24.09 -5.23
C VAL A 280 13.01 -23.21 -5.41
N ALA A 281 13.13 -22.06 -6.08
CA ALA A 281 12.00 -21.18 -6.35
C ALA A 281 11.01 -21.80 -7.37
N ALA A 282 11.50 -22.53 -8.37
CA ALA A 282 10.68 -23.21 -9.37
C ALA A 282 9.90 -24.40 -8.77
N ALA A 283 10.56 -25.26 -8.01
CA ALA A 283 9.94 -26.37 -7.29
C ALA A 283 8.86 -25.86 -6.32
N ALA A 284 9.16 -24.81 -5.53
CA ALA A 284 8.18 -24.20 -4.64
C ALA A 284 6.98 -23.59 -5.41
N ALA A 285 7.19 -23.00 -6.59
CA ALA A 285 6.10 -22.48 -7.42
C ALA A 285 5.21 -23.61 -7.98
N ALA A 286 5.81 -24.70 -8.49
CA ALA A 286 5.09 -25.86 -9.00
C ALA A 286 4.31 -26.59 -7.88
N GLN A 287 4.91 -26.76 -6.69
CA GLN A 287 4.23 -27.32 -5.52
C GLN A 287 3.03 -26.46 -5.09
N ASN A 288 3.12 -25.12 -5.19
CA ASN A 288 2.00 -24.22 -4.93
C ASN A 288 0.88 -24.35 -5.99
N GLU A 289 1.20 -24.49 -7.29
CA GLU A 289 0.17 -24.77 -8.31
C GLU A 289 -0.52 -26.12 -8.05
N VAL A 290 0.23 -27.17 -7.71
CA VAL A 290 -0.31 -28.49 -7.36
C VAL A 290 -1.28 -28.42 -6.17
N GLN A 291 -1.02 -27.56 -5.17
CA GLN A 291 -1.94 -27.31 -4.06
C GLN A 291 -3.19 -26.53 -4.49
N GLN A 292 -3.03 -25.47 -5.27
CA GLN A 292 -4.16 -24.66 -5.77
C GLN A 292 -5.11 -25.46 -6.68
N LEU A 293 -4.57 -26.31 -7.55
CA LEU A 293 -5.37 -27.20 -8.40
C LEU A 293 -6.12 -28.25 -7.56
N GLN A 294 -5.51 -28.82 -6.51
CA GLN A 294 -6.19 -29.73 -5.59
C GLN A 294 -7.30 -29.04 -4.79
N GLN A 295 -7.13 -27.77 -4.41
CA GLN A 295 -8.19 -26.97 -3.80
C GLN A 295 -9.35 -26.73 -4.77
N GLN A 296 -9.07 -26.41 -6.04
CA GLN A 296 -10.11 -26.25 -7.07
C GLN A 296 -10.86 -27.57 -7.34
N ILE A 297 -10.16 -28.71 -7.39
CA ILE A 297 -10.81 -30.03 -7.51
C ILE A 297 -11.69 -30.30 -6.28
N SER A 298 -11.20 -30.03 -5.06
CA SER A 298 -11.97 -30.23 -3.83
C SER A 298 -13.23 -29.35 -3.77
N GLN A 299 -13.15 -28.11 -4.25
CA GLN A 299 -14.29 -27.20 -4.39
C GLN A 299 -15.29 -27.70 -5.44
N LEU A 300 -14.81 -28.24 -6.56
CA LEU A 300 -15.63 -28.79 -7.63
C LEU A 300 -16.33 -30.11 -7.21
N GLU A 301 -15.68 -30.93 -6.39
CA GLU A 301 -16.22 -32.19 -5.86
C GLU A 301 -17.19 -31.98 -4.67
N GLY A 302 -17.14 -30.83 -4.01
CA GLY A 302 -18.11 -30.42 -3.00
C GLY A 302 -19.56 -30.38 -3.51
N GLN A 303 -20.53 -30.62 -2.63
CA GLN A 303 -21.96 -30.61 -3.00
C GLN A 303 -22.40 -29.22 -3.49
N GLN A 304 -22.13 -28.19 -2.70
CA GLN A 304 -22.34 -26.78 -3.06
C GLN A 304 -21.10 -26.25 -3.80
N ASN A 305 -21.00 -26.57 -5.09
CA ASN A 305 -19.97 -26.09 -6.02
C ASN A 305 -20.56 -25.08 -7.02
N GLU A 306 -19.72 -24.33 -7.73
CA GLU A 306 -20.16 -23.27 -8.67
C GLU A 306 -21.17 -23.76 -9.73
N PHE A 307 -21.07 -25.02 -10.18
CA PHE A 307 -21.99 -25.58 -11.18
C PHE A 307 -23.34 -25.96 -10.55
N TYR A 308 -23.34 -26.39 -9.29
CA TYR A 308 -24.57 -26.59 -8.51
C TYR A 308 -25.26 -25.26 -8.23
N GLU A 309 -24.54 -24.21 -7.80
CA GLU A 309 -25.11 -22.88 -7.60
C GLU A 309 -25.70 -22.30 -8.90
N ARG A 310 -24.97 -22.43 -10.02
CA ARG A 310 -25.48 -22.08 -11.37
C ARG A 310 -26.73 -22.88 -11.74
N ALA A 311 -26.78 -24.17 -11.41
CA ALA A 311 -27.91 -25.05 -11.70
C ALA A 311 -29.15 -24.70 -10.86
N ILE A 312 -28.99 -24.41 -9.57
CA ILE A 312 -30.05 -23.88 -8.70
C ILE A 312 -30.54 -22.52 -9.22
N GLY A 313 -29.63 -21.65 -9.68
CA GLY A 313 -29.99 -20.39 -10.34
C GLY A 313 -30.83 -20.58 -11.62
N ARG A 314 -30.52 -21.59 -12.45
CA ARG A 314 -31.35 -21.94 -13.63
C ARG A 314 -32.70 -22.53 -13.24
N MET A 315 -32.74 -23.42 -12.25
CA MET A 315 -33.98 -24.00 -11.72
C MET A 315 -34.89 -22.91 -11.15
N LYS A 316 -34.37 -22.02 -10.29
CA LYS A 316 -35.08 -20.84 -9.78
C LYS A 316 -35.64 -19.97 -10.90
N ALA A 317 -34.82 -19.59 -11.88
CA ALA A 317 -35.24 -18.76 -13.00
C ALA A 317 -36.22 -19.43 -13.97
N PHE A 318 -36.39 -20.77 -13.89
CA PHE A 318 -37.46 -21.51 -14.54
C PHE A 318 -38.73 -21.51 -13.68
N LEU A 319 -38.63 -21.84 -12.39
CA LEU A 319 -39.75 -21.85 -11.43
C LEU A 319 -40.42 -20.47 -11.29
N GLU A 320 -39.64 -19.38 -11.29
CA GLU A 320 -40.13 -17.99 -11.29
C GLU A 320 -41.09 -17.66 -12.45
N LYS A 321 -40.92 -18.33 -13.59
CA LYS A 321 -41.73 -18.15 -14.81
C LYS A 321 -42.87 -19.16 -14.92
N LEU A 322 -42.95 -20.13 -14.00
CA LEU A 322 -43.98 -21.15 -14.02
C LEU A 322 -45.27 -20.61 -13.40
N PRO A 323 -46.44 -20.79 -14.04
CA PRO A 323 -47.72 -20.46 -13.41
C PRO A 323 -47.90 -21.24 -12.10
N GLU A 324 -48.42 -20.61 -11.06
CA GLU A 324 -48.52 -21.22 -9.73
C GLU A 324 -49.43 -22.46 -9.76
N SER A 325 -50.51 -22.43 -10.53
CA SER A 325 -51.37 -23.59 -10.82
C SER A 325 -50.69 -24.70 -11.63
N ARG A 326 -49.44 -24.54 -12.07
CA ARG A 326 -48.58 -25.61 -12.60
C ARG A 326 -47.59 -26.12 -11.55
N LEU A 327 -47.13 -25.27 -10.62
CA LEU A 327 -46.35 -25.70 -9.46
C LEU A 327 -47.19 -26.61 -8.55
N GLU A 328 -48.41 -26.19 -8.19
CA GLU A 328 -49.34 -26.96 -7.34
C GLU A 328 -49.66 -28.34 -7.92
N ARG A 329 -49.92 -28.42 -9.23
CA ARG A 329 -50.15 -29.69 -9.92
C ARG A 329 -48.90 -30.56 -10.05
N HIS A 330 -47.71 -30.00 -9.85
CA HIS A 330 -46.48 -30.78 -9.83
C HIS A 330 -46.23 -31.35 -8.44
N SER A 331 -46.34 -30.57 -7.35
CA SER A 331 -46.15 -31.08 -5.98
C SER A 331 -47.19 -32.16 -5.64
N GLN A 332 -48.45 -31.96 -6.02
CA GLN A 332 -49.50 -32.98 -5.89
C GLN A 332 -49.24 -34.28 -6.69
N SER A 333 -48.21 -34.31 -7.54
CA SER A 333 -47.77 -35.47 -8.32
C SER A 333 -46.43 -36.07 -7.85
N THR A 334 -45.74 -35.46 -6.88
CA THR A 334 -44.47 -36.01 -6.36
C THR A 334 -44.71 -37.13 -5.33
N PRO A 335 -43.73 -38.05 -5.14
CA PRO A 335 -43.84 -39.08 -4.11
C PRO A 335 -43.64 -38.58 -2.68
N GLN A 336 -43.07 -37.38 -2.49
CA GLN A 336 -42.73 -36.78 -1.20
C GLN A 336 -43.39 -35.41 -1.08
N ARG A 337 -44.38 -35.28 -0.19
CA ARG A 337 -45.16 -34.03 0.03
C ARG A 337 -44.41 -32.94 0.80
N ASP A 338 -43.09 -32.95 0.73
CA ASP A 338 -42.25 -31.98 1.42
C ASP A 338 -42.21 -30.65 0.61
N ASP A 339 -42.48 -30.72 -0.71
CA ASP A 339 -42.61 -29.59 -1.63
C ASP A 339 -43.98 -28.90 -1.59
N ASP A 340 -45.08 -29.62 -1.29
CA ASP A 340 -46.44 -29.08 -1.16
C ASP A 340 -46.49 -27.86 -0.22
N ALA A 341 -45.73 -27.89 0.88
CA ALA A 341 -45.64 -26.78 1.84
C ALA A 341 -44.91 -25.56 1.24
N ILE A 342 -43.82 -25.79 0.52
CA ILE A 342 -42.99 -24.75 -0.12
C ILE A 342 -43.78 -24.08 -1.26
N VAL A 343 -44.48 -24.87 -2.08
CA VAL A 343 -45.34 -24.37 -3.16
C VAL A 343 -46.53 -23.56 -2.62
N SER A 344 -47.16 -24.02 -1.53
CA SER A 344 -48.21 -23.28 -0.83
C SER A 344 -47.72 -21.92 -0.33
N GLN A 345 -46.49 -21.84 0.20
CA GLN A 345 -45.86 -20.58 0.61
C GLN A 345 -45.59 -19.64 -0.58
N VAL A 346 -45.13 -20.17 -1.73
CA VAL A 346 -44.97 -19.36 -2.96
C VAL A 346 -46.30 -18.74 -3.39
N ALA A 347 -47.38 -19.53 -3.45
CA ALA A 347 -48.71 -19.05 -3.85
C ALA A 347 -49.30 -18.05 -2.84
N GLN A 348 -49.08 -18.27 -1.53
CA GLN A 348 -49.46 -17.29 -0.51
C GLN A 348 -48.76 -15.94 -0.72
N ILE A 349 -47.45 -15.94 -1.01
CA ILE A 349 -46.70 -14.71 -1.28
C ILE A 349 -47.14 -14.06 -2.60
N GLY A 350 -47.46 -14.85 -3.63
CA GLY A 350 -48.06 -14.38 -4.88
C GLY A 350 -49.34 -13.58 -4.64
N SER A 351 -50.29 -14.16 -3.90
CA SER A 351 -51.55 -13.48 -3.55
C SER A 351 -51.35 -12.18 -2.73
N GLN A 352 -50.28 -12.10 -1.94
CA GLN A 352 -49.93 -10.90 -1.16
C GLN A 352 -49.29 -9.82 -2.02
N LEU A 353 -48.55 -10.19 -3.08
CA LEU A 353 -48.00 -9.27 -4.07
C LEU A 353 -49.11 -8.68 -4.96
N ASP A 354 -50.03 -9.49 -5.47
CA ASP A 354 -51.20 -9.02 -6.24
C ASP A 354 -52.03 -8.02 -5.41
N ALA A 355 -52.28 -8.34 -4.14
CA ALA A 355 -52.97 -7.46 -3.20
C ALA A 355 -52.14 -6.24 -2.78
N ALA A 356 -50.82 -6.22 -2.99
CA ALA A 356 -49.98 -5.04 -2.82
C ALA A 356 -50.01 -4.15 -4.07
N GLU A 357 -49.89 -4.71 -5.27
CA GLU A 357 -49.97 -3.96 -6.53
C GLU A 357 -51.32 -3.26 -6.69
N GLY A 358 -52.43 -3.94 -6.34
CA GLY A 358 -53.77 -3.33 -6.32
C GLY A 358 -53.85 -2.11 -5.39
N ARG A 359 -53.30 -2.20 -4.18
CA ARG A 359 -53.19 -1.06 -3.24
C ARG A 359 -52.29 0.05 -3.79
N GLY A 360 -51.20 -0.31 -4.49
CA GLY A 360 -50.29 0.65 -5.14
C GLY A 360 -50.99 1.47 -6.24
N ALA A 361 -51.78 0.80 -7.08
CA ALA A 361 -52.59 1.45 -8.10
C ALA A 361 -53.68 2.38 -7.52
N GLU A 362 -54.16 2.13 -6.30
CA GLU A 362 -55.07 3.03 -5.57
C GLU A 362 -54.32 4.23 -4.95
N LEU A 363 -53.22 3.99 -4.23
CA LEU A 363 -52.40 5.04 -3.62
C LEU A 363 -51.80 5.99 -4.67
N GLY A 364 -51.35 5.47 -5.82
CA GLY A 364 -50.84 6.27 -6.93
C GLY A 364 -51.91 7.21 -7.52
N ARG A 365 -53.14 6.70 -7.73
CA ARG A 365 -54.28 7.52 -8.18
C ARG A 365 -54.67 8.58 -7.15
N ALA A 366 -54.71 8.22 -5.86
CA ALA A 366 -55.00 9.16 -4.78
C ALA A 366 -53.94 10.27 -4.70
N ARG A 367 -52.64 9.90 -4.77
CA ARG A 367 -51.52 10.84 -4.74
C ARG A 367 -51.56 11.82 -5.92
N ALA A 368 -51.73 11.33 -7.16
CA ALA A 368 -51.75 12.19 -8.35
C ALA A 368 -52.79 13.32 -8.23
N ALA A 369 -53.98 13.00 -7.69
CA ALA A 369 -55.02 14.00 -7.45
C ALA A 369 -54.70 14.98 -6.30
N TRP A 370 -53.78 14.66 -5.38
CA TRP A 370 -53.27 15.62 -4.38
C TRP A 370 -52.08 16.44 -4.90
N ASP A 371 -51.21 15.85 -5.74
CA ASP A 371 -50.15 16.57 -6.45
C ASP A 371 -50.73 17.68 -7.36
N GLU A 372 -51.82 17.41 -8.09
CA GLU A 372 -52.54 18.42 -8.89
C GLU A 372 -53.05 19.60 -8.04
N ARG A 373 -53.71 19.30 -6.90
CA ARG A 373 -54.20 20.31 -5.95
C ARG A 373 -53.05 21.12 -5.33
N PHE A 374 -51.95 20.46 -4.98
CA PHE A 374 -50.77 21.12 -4.42
C PHE A 374 -50.17 22.10 -5.43
N ASN A 375 -49.97 21.65 -6.68
CA ASN A 375 -49.39 22.47 -7.74
C ASN A 375 -50.25 23.69 -8.07
N GLY A 376 -51.58 23.56 -8.13
CA GLY A 376 -52.47 24.71 -8.36
C GLY A 376 -52.50 25.72 -7.20
N LEU A 377 -52.42 25.28 -5.94
CA LEU A 377 -52.26 26.18 -4.79
C LEU A 377 -50.88 26.85 -4.75
N GLN A 378 -49.82 26.15 -5.16
CA GLN A 378 -48.48 26.74 -5.31
C GLN A 378 -48.43 27.76 -6.46
N GLU A 379 -49.05 27.49 -7.61
CA GLU A 379 -49.20 28.43 -8.73
C GLU A 379 -49.93 29.70 -8.28
N LEU A 380 -51.01 29.56 -7.50
CA LEU A 380 -51.75 30.67 -6.89
C LEU A 380 -50.86 31.49 -5.95
N LEU A 381 -50.19 30.86 -4.99
CA LEU A 381 -49.33 31.53 -4.00
C LEU A 381 -48.06 32.14 -4.64
N GLN A 382 -47.52 31.50 -5.69
CA GLN A 382 -46.39 32.02 -6.45
C GLN A 382 -46.81 33.26 -7.24
N ARG A 383 -47.94 33.23 -7.98
CA ARG A 383 -48.46 34.43 -8.67
C ARG A 383 -48.79 35.55 -7.69
N PHE A 384 -49.35 35.21 -6.53
CA PHE A 384 -49.59 36.13 -5.43
C PHE A 384 -48.29 36.87 -5.08
N ARG A 385 -47.22 36.15 -4.72
CA ARG A 385 -45.92 36.74 -4.37
C ARG A 385 -45.19 37.41 -5.55
N GLN A 386 -45.33 36.91 -6.77
CA GLN A 386 -44.68 37.47 -7.96
C GLN A 386 -45.26 38.83 -8.39
N ALA A 387 -46.57 39.01 -8.22
CA ALA A 387 -47.21 40.31 -8.34
C ALA A 387 -47.16 41.09 -7.00
N GLU A 388 -46.43 40.56 -6.02
CA GLU A 388 -46.09 41.14 -4.71
C GLU A 388 -47.31 41.30 -3.76
N PHE A 389 -48.35 40.49 -3.97
CA PHE A 389 -49.63 40.50 -3.24
C PHE A 389 -49.47 40.25 -1.73
N ASP A 390 -48.30 39.83 -1.25
CA ASP A 390 -47.93 39.60 0.16
C ASP A 390 -47.22 40.79 0.84
N SER A 391 -46.87 41.84 0.10
CA SER A 391 -46.08 42.97 0.60
C SER A 391 -46.79 43.80 1.70
N GLN A 392 -46.03 44.63 2.41
CA GLN A 392 -46.57 45.58 3.39
C GLN A 392 -47.45 46.70 2.78
N ARG A 393 -47.50 46.81 1.44
CA ARG A 393 -48.32 47.80 0.73
C ARG A 393 -49.47 47.15 -0.06
N SER A 394 -49.77 45.88 0.23
CA SER A 394 -50.80 45.08 -0.43
C SER A 394 -52.12 45.03 0.35
N MET A 395 -53.24 45.33 -0.33
CA MET A 395 -54.59 45.49 0.26
C MET A 395 -55.68 44.90 -0.66
N PHE A 396 -56.72 44.29 -0.08
CA PHE A 396 -57.75 43.48 -0.76
C PHE A 396 -59.20 43.86 -0.36
N SER A 397 -60.17 43.55 -1.23
CA SER A 397 -61.62 43.76 -0.97
C SER A 397 -62.19 42.78 0.08
N LEU A 398 -63.11 43.26 0.91
CA LEU A 398 -63.83 42.45 1.91
C LEU A 398 -64.85 41.46 1.33
N GLN A 399 -65.31 41.67 0.09
CA GLN A 399 -66.26 40.74 -0.57
C GLN A 399 -65.63 39.39 -0.92
N LEU A 400 -64.29 39.31 -0.96
CA LEU A 400 -63.56 38.06 -1.12
C LEU A 400 -63.64 37.24 0.18
N ASN A 401 -64.15 36.02 0.07
CA ASN A 401 -64.01 34.97 1.08
C ASN A 401 -62.89 34.00 0.65
N PRO A 402 -61.64 34.18 1.14
CA PRO A 402 -60.52 33.36 0.69
C PRO A 402 -60.58 31.92 1.22
N GLU A 403 -61.26 31.67 2.35
CA GLU A 403 -61.50 30.32 2.87
C GLU A 403 -62.40 29.49 1.92
N ASP A 404 -63.52 30.05 1.46
CA ASP A 404 -64.44 29.39 0.52
C ASP A 404 -63.80 29.19 -0.87
N LEU A 405 -63.02 30.16 -1.34
CA LEU A 405 -62.23 30.04 -2.57
C LEU A 405 -61.26 28.83 -2.51
N VAL A 406 -60.61 28.63 -1.37
CA VAL A 406 -59.73 27.49 -1.10
C VAL A 406 -60.52 26.19 -1.04
N GLU A 407 -61.66 26.14 -0.33
CA GLU A 407 -62.46 24.91 -0.20
C GLU A 407 -62.97 24.43 -1.56
N GLN A 408 -63.51 25.34 -2.37
CA GLN A 408 -63.99 25.01 -3.71
C GLN A 408 -62.86 24.56 -4.66
N PHE A 409 -61.66 25.16 -4.55
CA PHE A 409 -60.49 24.70 -5.29
C PHE A 409 -60.04 23.29 -4.85
N VAL A 410 -59.88 23.05 -3.54
CA VAL A 410 -59.45 21.74 -3.01
C VAL A 410 -60.49 20.64 -3.30
N ALA A 411 -61.77 20.98 -3.33
CA ALA A 411 -62.85 20.09 -3.76
C ALA A 411 -62.87 19.80 -5.27
N GLY A 412 -62.00 20.42 -6.07
CA GLY A 412 -61.96 20.25 -7.53
C GLY A 412 -63.07 20.98 -8.28
N ARG A 413 -63.74 21.96 -7.65
CA ARG A 413 -64.84 22.75 -8.24
C ARG A 413 -64.37 24.05 -8.91
N LEU A 414 -63.15 24.50 -8.60
CA LEU A 414 -62.50 25.65 -9.23
C LEU A 414 -61.09 25.29 -9.70
N SER A 415 -60.67 25.86 -10.83
CA SER A 415 -59.29 25.80 -11.32
C SER A 415 -58.42 26.93 -10.76
N ALA A 416 -57.10 26.76 -10.80
CA ALA A 416 -56.13 27.77 -10.35
C ALA A 416 -56.23 29.07 -11.16
N GLN A 417 -56.62 29.00 -12.44
CA GLN A 417 -56.83 30.19 -13.29
C GLN A 417 -58.05 31.01 -12.84
N GLN A 418 -59.17 30.35 -12.50
CA GLN A 418 -60.37 31.00 -11.99
C GLN A 418 -60.13 31.64 -10.62
N ALA A 419 -59.45 30.93 -9.72
CA ALA A 419 -59.09 31.46 -8.41
C ALA A 419 -58.08 32.63 -8.51
N TRP A 420 -57.13 32.57 -9.44
CA TRP A 420 -56.19 33.67 -9.68
C TRP A 420 -56.90 34.92 -10.21
N ALA A 421 -57.83 34.77 -11.15
CA ALA A 421 -58.60 35.89 -11.70
C ALA A 421 -59.41 36.62 -10.61
N ALA A 422 -59.98 35.88 -9.64
CA ALA A 422 -60.70 36.46 -8.50
C ALA A 422 -59.77 37.25 -7.55
N LEU A 423 -58.52 36.79 -7.36
CA LEU A 423 -57.51 37.48 -6.55
C LEU A 423 -56.93 38.73 -7.25
N GLN A 424 -56.71 38.66 -8.57
CA GLN A 424 -55.94 39.67 -9.32
C GLN A 424 -56.62 41.05 -9.40
N GLN A 425 -57.89 41.18 -9.08
CA GLN A 425 -58.61 42.44 -9.24
C GLN A 425 -58.17 43.50 -8.11
N THR A 426 -56.82 43.82 -7.89
CA THR A 426 -56.04 44.38 -6.65
C THR A 426 -54.72 45.37 -6.61
N GLN A 427 -53.40 45.01 -6.33
CA GLN A 427 -52.36 45.62 -5.32
C GLN A 427 -50.81 46.12 -5.64
N ARG A 428 -49.70 46.03 -4.75
CA ARG A 428 -48.18 46.46 -4.82
C ARG A 428 -47.01 45.69 -3.96
N PHE A 429 -45.67 46.14 -3.75
CA PHE A 429 -44.24 45.51 -3.95
C PHE A 429 -43.04 45.00 -2.88
N ALA A 430 -41.96 44.13 -3.18
CA ALA A 430 -40.44 44.03 -2.70
C ALA A 430 -39.46 42.65 -2.67
N PRO A 431 -38.08 42.52 -2.26
CA PRO A 431 -36.94 41.48 -2.67
C PRO A 431 -35.68 40.90 -1.73
N ALA A 432 -34.63 40.01 -2.13
CA ALA A 432 -33.37 39.43 -1.33
C ALA A 432 -32.07 38.61 -2.01
N TRP A 433 -30.89 38.16 -1.35
CA TRP A 433 -29.60 37.37 -1.88
C TRP A 433 -28.40 36.74 -0.91
N HIS A 434 -27.31 35.90 -1.32
CA HIS A 434 -25.99 35.39 -0.56
C HIS A 434 -24.76 34.50 -1.26
N GLU A 435 -23.60 34.02 -0.60
CA GLU A 435 -22.26 33.35 -1.13
C GLU A 435 -21.21 32.45 -0.21
N GLN A 436 -20.00 31.80 -0.65
CA GLN A 436 -18.65 31.36 0.08
C GLN A 436 -17.45 30.36 -0.51
N GLN A 437 -16.40 29.78 0.24
CA GLN A 437 -14.95 29.18 -0.10
C GLN A 437 -14.39 27.81 0.62
N GLY A 438 -13.17 27.06 0.66
CA GLY A 438 -11.62 26.89 0.39
C GLY A 438 -11.01 25.38 0.66
N PRO A 439 -9.72 24.78 0.96
CA PRO A 439 -8.15 24.93 1.01
C PRO A 439 -7.11 23.68 0.58
N GLN A 440 -5.82 23.39 1.11
CA GLN A 440 -4.68 22.42 0.58
C GLN A 440 -3.44 21.79 1.50
N PHE A 441 -2.55 20.75 1.11
CA PHE A 441 -1.24 20.12 1.75
C PHE A 441 -0.19 19.27 0.80
N GLY A 442 0.99 18.48 0.97
CA GLY A 442 2.01 17.78 1.94
C GLY A 442 3.34 16.98 1.33
N GLY A 443 4.27 16.16 2.02
CA GLY A 443 5.58 15.42 1.47
C GLY A 443 6.58 14.39 2.30
N ALA A 444 7.72 13.72 1.79
CA ALA A 444 8.65 12.59 2.43
C ALA A 444 10.19 12.18 1.91
N THR A 445 11.01 11.15 2.45
CA THR A 445 12.55 10.78 2.20
C THR A 445 13.22 9.27 2.44
N ALA A 446 14.59 8.91 2.29
CA ALA A 446 15.33 7.50 2.33
C ALA A 446 16.97 7.26 2.58
N GLY A 447 17.67 6.03 2.52
CA GLY A 447 19.19 5.65 2.78
C GLY A 447 19.93 4.18 2.49
N ASP A 448 21.28 3.83 2.77
CA ASP A 448 22.17 2.58 2.33
C ASP A 448 23.58 2.09 3.09
N VAL A 449 24.32 0.88 2.85
CA VAL A 449 25.67 0.32 3.49
C VAL A 449 26.52 -1.02 2.97
N SER A 450 27.83 -1.42 3.36
CA SER A 450 28.70 -2.70 2.99
C SER A 450 30.08 -3.15 3.78
N LEU A 451 30.76 -4.41 3.69
CA LEU A 451 32.10 -4.93 4.33
C LEU A 451 32.78 -6.41 4.01
N VAL A 452 34.12 -6.81 4.25
CA VAL A 452 34.83 -8.21 4.00
C VAL A 452 36.35 -8.65 4.51
N LEU A 453 36.74 -9.99 4.71
CA LEU A 453 38.05 -10.89 4.65
C LEU A 453 39.33 -11.00 5.66
N LEU A 454 40.16 -12.15 5.83
CA LEU A 454 41.15 -12.35 6.99
C LEU A 454 42.35 -13.41 7.27
N LYS A 455 42.29 -14.77 7.09
CA LYS A 455 43.03 -15.78 7.94
C LYS A 455 44.58 -15.86 7.92
N VAL A 456 45.23 -16.04 6.74
CA VAL A 456 46.69 -16.31 6.66
C VAL A 456 47.53 -15.14 7.21
N LEU A 457 47.01 -13.91 7.11
CA LEU A 457 47.63 -12.74 7.73
C LEU A 457 47.66 -12.83 9.26
N ALA A 458 46.64 -13.39 9.91
CA ALA A 458 46.63 -13.58 11.36
C ALA A 458 47.66 -14.62 11.83
N GLU A 459 47.93 -15.65 11.02
CA GLU A 459 48.95 -16.67 11.30
C GLU A 459 50.38 -16.11 11.10
N VAL A 460 50.62 -15.35 10.02
CA VAL A 460 51.91 -14.67 9.75
C VAL A 460 52.17 -13.51 10.71
N ALA A 461 51.12 -12.87 11.22
CA ALA A 461 51.18 -11.82 12.25
C ALA A 461 51.62 -12.34 13.63
N GLY A 462 51.23 -13.56 13.98
CA GLY A 462 51.26 -14.04 15.36
C GLY A 462 50.34 -13.23 16.29
N ALA A 463 50.25 -13.68 17.55
CA ALA A 463 49.33 -13.12 18.54
C ALA A 463 49.51 -11.60 18.80
N ALA A 464 50.71 -11.06 18.58
CA ALA A 464 51.02 -9.65 18.84
C ALA A 464 50.47 -8.66 17.78
N LEU A 465 50.12 -9.14 16.58
CA LEU A 465 49.70 -8.30 15.44
C LEU A 465 48.31 -8.67 14.86
N GLN A 466 47.60 -9.63 15.45
CA GLN A 466 46.27 -10.08 14.97
C GLN A 466 45.25 -8.93 14.86
N HIS A 467 45.20 -8.00 15.82
CA HIS A 467 44.31 -6.82 15.73
C HIS A 467 44.70 -5.86 14.60
N SER A 468 45.97 -5.84 14.19
CA SER A 468 46.44 -5.06 13.03
C SER A 468 46.04 -5.71 11.71
N ALA A 469 46.00 -7.05 11.63
CA ALA A 469 45.45 -7.76 10.48
C ALA A 469 43.96 -7.40 10.27
N ASN A 470 43.13 -7.49 11.32
CA ASN A 470 41.69 -7.20 11.22
C ASN A 470 41.40 -5.76 10.76
N ARG A 471 41.93 -4.75 11.45
CA ARG A 471 41.72 -3.34 11.05
C ARG A 471 42.31 -3.02 9.68
N GLY A 472 43.44 -3.65 9.32
CA GLY A 472 44.05 -3.54 8.00
C GLY A 472 43.08 -3.99 6.90
N MET A 473 42.42 -5.13 7.10
CA MET A 473 41.44 -5.67 6.17
C MET A 473 40.15 -4.85 6.12
N GLU A 474 39.58 -4.45 7.26
CA GLU A 474 38.41 -3.54 7.31
C GLU A 474 38.66 -2.22 6.55
N ARG A 475 39.85 -1.64 6.74
CA ARG A 475 40.31 -0.40 6.08
C ARG A 475 40.55 -0.58 4.58
N ARG A 476 41.01 -1.76 4.16
CA ARG A 476 41.31 -2.10 2.75
C ARG A 476 40.05 -2.54 1.97
N ALA A 477 39.04 -3.07 2.65
CA ALA A 477 37.83 -3.65 2.08
C ALA A 477 37.16 -2.87 0.94
N PRO A 478 36.83 -1.56 1.05
CA PRO A 478 36.14 -0.85 -0.04
C PRO A 478 37.00 -0.71 -1.31
N MET A 479 38.32 -0.50 -1.16
CA MET A 479 39.25 -0.43 -2.30
C MET A 479 39.43 -1.81 -2.95
N ARG A 480 39.56 -2.86 -2.13
CA ARG A 480 39.65 -4.26 -2.57
C ARG A 480 38.38 -4.73 -3.29
N GLN A 481 37.21 -4.31 -2.83
CA GLN A 481 35.94 -4.59 -3.48
C GLN A 481 35.92 -3.97 -4.89
N GLN A 482 36.29 -2.70 -5.02
CA GLN A 482 36.35 -2.00 -6.32
C GLN A 482 37.37 -2.65 -7.27
N SER A 483 38.57 -2.99 -6.80
CA SER A 483 39.61 -3.60 -7.65
C SER A 483 39.25 -5.01 -8.11
N ARG A 484 38.73 -5.89 -7.23
CA ARG A 484 38.29 -7.23 -7.62
C ARG A 484 37.05 -7.21 -8.54
N GLN A 485 36.13 -6.26 -8.35
CA GLN A 485 35.02 -6.04 -9.30
C GLN A 485 35.52 -5.59 -10.68
N ALA A 486 36.46 -4.64 -10.75
CA ALA A 486 37.04 -4.19 -12.01
C ALA A 486 37.81 -5.30 -12.77
N MET A 487 38.41 -6.24 -12.05
CA MET A 487 39.10 -7.41 -12.63
C MET A 487 38.16 -8.61 -12.91
N GLY A 488 36.85 -8.48 -12.70
CA GLY A 488 35.89 -9.57 -12.93
C GLY A 488 36.11 -10.82 -12.06
N ARG A 489 36.83 -10.67 -10.94
CA ARG A 489 37.10 -11.77 -10.01
C ARG A 489 35.85 -12.04 -9.17
N PRO A 490 35.49 -13.31 -8.90
CA PRO A 490 34.30 -13.63 -8.12
C PRO A 490 34.37 -12.95 -6.74
N ARG A 491 33.21 -12.51 -6.22
CA ARG A 491 33.15 -12.07 -4.82
C ARG A 491 33.52 -13.23 -3.92
N PHE A 492 34.05 -12.91 -2.74
CA PHE A 492 34.22 -13.86 -1.64
C PHE A 492 33.03 -13.61 -0.71
N PRO A 493 31.95 -14.41 -0.80
CA PRO A 493 30.76 -14.17 0.03
C PRO A 493 31.04 -14.58 1.49
N ASN A 494 30.49 -13.84 2.46
CA ASN A 494 30.67 -14.11 3.91
C ASN A 494 29.74 -15.24 4.43
N ARG A 495 28.97 -15.83 3.52
CA ARG A 495 28.24 -17.11 3.53
C ARG A 495 28.63 -17.77 2.21
N GLY A 496 28.41 -19.05 1.95
CA GLY A 496 28.92 -19.62 0.69
C GLY A 496 28.07 -19.30 -0.53
N PHE A 497 27.80 -20.32 -1.34
CA PHE A 497 27.34 -20.13 -2.72
C PHE A 497 25.83 -19.84 -2.86
N THR A 498 25.05 -20.01 -1.80
CA THR A 498 23.58 -19.83 -1.80
C THR A 498 23.14 -18.67 -0.90
N ASN A 499 21.91 -18.20 -1.06
CA ASN A 499 21.29 -17.26 -0.11
C ASN A 499 20.93 -17.94 1.23
N GLY A 500 20.94 -19.27 1.28
CA GLY A 500 20.74 -20.08 2.48
C GLY A 500 21.90 -19.99 3.49
N ARG A 501 21.73 -20.63 4.64
CA ARG A 501 22.80 -20.79 5.66
C ARG A 501 23.57 -22.11 5.54
N GLY A 502 23.32 -22.90 4.49
CA GLY A 502 23.74 -24.30 4.39
C GLY A 502 25.03 -24.57 3.60
N PHE A 503 25.40 -23.71 2.65
CA PHE A 503 26.50 -23.93 1.70
C PHE A 503 27.30 -22.67 1.43
#